data_AF-A0A0N9WQ75-F1
#
_entry.id   AF-A0A0N9WQ75-F1
#
_cell.length_a   1.000
_cell.length_b   1.000
_cell.length_c   1.000
_cell.angle_alpha   90.00
_cell.angle_beta   90.00
_cell.angle_gamma   90.00
#
_symmetry.space_group_name_H-M   'P 1'
#
loop_
_entity.id
_entity.type
_entity.pdbx_description
1 polymer ?
#
loop_
_entity_poly.entity_id
_entity_poly.type
_entity_poly.pdbx_seq_one_letter_code
_entity_poly.pdbx_strand_id
1 'polypeptide(L)'
;MPRRCRGFTLLELMVVIVLIGVLGGMVRFATGPGPAREARQQARDFVALVQQLRERAVLDGQEYGVHVQPGGYQALRLDVQGWTAVSMPHRLPEGLTLGLELDGHVLSLDAIHGSPQLLMLSSDEISPFKLFINVAGQAVARVSSDGLAEPLIDE
;
A
#
# COMPACT_ATOMS: atom_id res chain seq x y z
N MET A 1 -40.65 -34.01 35.99
CA MET A 1 -39.97 -32.68 35.97
C MET A 1 -39.98 -32.16 34.53
N PRO A 2 -40.87 -31.24 34.13
CA PRO A 2 -40.95 -30.80 32.75
C PRO A 2 -39.89 -29.71 32.49
N ARG A 3 -39.04 -29.94 31.48
CA ARG A 3 -38.07 -28.97 30.98
C ARG A 3 -38.81 -27.88 30.22
N ARG A 4 -38.72 -26.63 30.68
CA ARG A 4 -39.21 -25.45 29.95
C ARG A 4 -38.28 -25.20 28.77
N CYS A 5 -38.72 -25.55 27.56
CA CYS A 5 -38.14 -25.00 26.34
C CYS A 5 -38.47 -23.51 26.31
N ARG A 6 -37.47 -22.65 26.58
CA ARG A 6 -37.59 -21.20 26.39
C ARG A 6 -37.56 -20.97 24.88
N GLY A 7 -38.72 -20.72 24.29
CA GLY A 7 -38.84 -20.33 22.89
C GLY A 7 -38.17 -18.99 22.69
N PHE A 8 -37.25 -18.94 21.73
CA PHE A 8 -36.58 -17.73 21.27
C PHE A 8 -37.65 -16.72 20.83
N THR A 9 -37.66 -15.52 21.42
CA THR A 9 -38.62 -14.50 20.99
C THR A 9 -38.10 -13.82 19.73
N LEU A 10 -38.98 -13.43 18.81
CA LEU A 10 -38.61 -12.64 17.63
C LEU A 10 -37.85 -11.35 18.02
N LEU A 11 -38.22 -10.77 19.17
CA LEU A 11 -37.56 -9.60 19.75
C LEU A 11 -36.08 -9.86 20.08
N GLU A 12 -35.77 -11.03 20.63
CA GLU A 12 -34.39 -11.41 20.95
C GLU A 12 -33.52 -11.54 19.69
N LEU A 13 -34.06 -12.14 18.63
CA LEU A 13 -33.36 -12.23 17.35
C LEU A 13 -33.18 -10.84 16.70
N MET A 14 -34.18 -9.97 16.76
CA MET A 14 -34.07 -8.59 16.27
C MET A 14 -32.99 -7.81 17.01
N VAL A 15 -32.94 -7.92 18.34
CA VAL A 15 -31.91 -7.26 19.17
C VAL A 15 -30.52 -7.81 18.85
N VAL A 16 -30.38 -9.12 18.66
CA VAL A 16 -29.08 -9.74 18.31
C VAL A 16 -28.58 -9.24 16.95
N ILE A 17 -29.44 -9.14 15.94
CA ILE A 17 -29.04 -8.64 14.61
C ILE A 17 -28.67 -7.14 14.68
N VAL A 18 -29.44 -6.35 15.43
CA VAL A 18 -29.10 -4.93 15.67
C VAL A 18 -27.79 -4.80 16.42
N LEU A 19 -27.54 -5.62 17.45
CA LEU A 19 -26.31 -5.61 18.22
C LEU A 19 -25.11 -6.02 17.36
N ILE A 20 -25.23 -7.06 16.52
CA ILE A 20 -24.20 -7.45 15.55
C ILE A 20 -23.98 -6.33 14.52
N GLY A 21 -25.03 -5.65 14.07
CA GLY A 21 -24.94 -4.50 13.16
C GLY A 21 -24.21 -3.30 13.78
N VAL A 22 -24.52 -2.97 15.04
CA VAL A 22 -23.88 -1.88 15.79
C VAL A 22 -22.42 -2.22 16.12
N LEU A 23 -22.14 -3.44 16.58
CA LEU A 23 -20.78 -3.92 16.83
C LEU A 23 -19.95 -3.97 15.54
N GLY A 24 -20.54 -4.40 14.43
CA GLY A 24 -19.90 -4.41 13.11
C GLY A 24 -19.65 -3.02 12.54
N GLY A 25 -20.51 -2.05 12.84
CA GLY A 25 -20.35 -0.65 12.43
C GLY A 25 -19.20 0.07 13.14
N MET A 26 -18.87 -0.32 14.37
CA MET A 26 -17.89 0.39 15.21
C MET A 26 -16.42 0.07 14.87
N VAL A 27 -16.14 -1.05 14.21
CA VAL A 27 -14.76 -1.48 13.88
C VAL A 27 -14.11 -0.55 12.84
N ARG A 28 -14.89 0.17 12.03
CA ARG A 28 -14.34 1.05 10.97
C ARG A 28 -13.83 2.40 11.47
N PHE A 29 -14.11 2.77 12.72
CA PHE A 29 -13.81 4.11 13.25
C PHE A 29 -12.76 4.13 14.36
N ALA A 30 -12.16 2.99 14.70
CA ALA A 30 -11.15 2.92 15.76
C ALA A 30 -9.76 3.46 15.36
N THR A 31 -9.55 3.84 14.09
CA THR A 31 -8.31 4.48 13.63
C THR A 31 -8.41 5.99 13.79
N GLY A 32 -7.88 6.49 14.91
CA GLY A 32 -7.78 7.92 15.18
C GLY A 32 -6.99 8.74 14.13
N PRO A 33 -7.01 10.08 14.23
CA PRO A 33 -6.50 11.00 13.20
C PRO A 33 -4.99 11.01 12.92
N GLY A 34 -4.18 10.17 13.57
CA GLY A 34 -2.72 10.13 13.42
C GLY A 34 -2.23 9.22 12.28
N PRO A 35 -2.29 7.88 12.47
CA PRO A 35 -1.62 6.94 11.57
C PRO A 35 -2.22 6.86 10.16
N ALA A 36 -3.54 7.01 10.02
CA ALA A 36 -4.18 7.03 8.69
C ALA A 36 -3.81 8.30 7.89
N ARG A 37 -3.63 9.44 8.58
CA ARG A 37 -3.22 10.69 7.93
C ARG A 37 -1.77 10.63 7.48
N GLU A 38 -0.89 10.07 8.32
CA GLU A 38 0.50 9.82 7.99
C GLU A 38 0.65 8.83 6.84
N ALA A 39 -0.10 7.71 6.86
CA ALA A 39 -0.11 6.76 5.76
C ALA A 39 -0.54 7.42 4.44
N ARG A 40 -1.59 8.25 4.44
CA ARG A 40 -1.99 9.03 3.26
C ARG A 40 -0.92 10.01 2.80
N GLN A 41 -0.15 10.60 3.73
CA GLN A 41 0.96 11.47 3.36
C GLN A 41 2.06 10.65 2.69
N GLN A 42 2.44 9.50 3.25
CA GLN A 42 3.41 8.59 2.64
C GLN A 42 2.95 8.09 1.26
N ALA A 43 1.65 7.85 1.07
CA ALA A 43 1.09 7.52 -0.25
C ALA A 43 1.30 8.65 -1.26
N ARG A 44 1.00 9.90 -0.87
CA ARG A 44 1.21 11.08 -1.74
C ARG A 44 2.69 11.28 -2.06
N ASP A 45 3.57 11.15 -1.07
CA ASP A 45 5.01 11.29 -1.25
C ASP A 45 5.54 10.22 -2.22
N PHE A 46 5.04 9.00 -2.12
CA PHE A 46 5.38 7.91 -3.03
C PHE A 46 4.89 8.16 -4.46
N VAL A 47 3.64 8.62 -4.64
CA VAL A 47 3.11 8.98 -5.98
C VAL A 47 3.96 10.07 -6.62
N ALA A 48 4.29 11.12 -5.86
CA ALA A 48 5.14 12.21 -6.34
C ALA A 48 6.53 11.71 -6.75
N LEU A 49 7.14 10.80 -5.98
CA LEU A 49 8.40 10.16 -6.35
C LEU A 49 8.27 9.40 -7.68
N VAL A 50 7.23 8.56 -7.82
CA VAL A 50 7.04 7.75 -9.03
C VAL A 50 6.86 8.62 -10.27
N GLN A 51 6.05 9.69 -10.17
CA GLN A 51 5.88 10.64 -11.28
C GLN A 51 7.19 11.35 -11.63
N GLN A 52 7.93 11.81 -10.63
CA GLN A 52 9.22 12.46 -10.85
C GLN A 52 10.21 11.52 -11.56
N LEU A 53 10.28 10.25 -11.15
CA LEU A 53 11.17 9.26 -11.77
C LEU A 53 10.74 8.92 -13.21
N ARG A 54 9.43 8.83 -13.47
CA ARG A 54 8.89 8.65 -14.82
C ARG A 54 9.30 9.80 -15.74
N GLU A 55 9.09 11.04 -15.32
CA GLU A 55 9.51 12.22 -16.08
C GLU A 55 11.03 12.21 -16.31
N ARG A 56 11.82 11.87 -15.28
CA ARG A 56 13.27 11.76 -15.39
C ARG A 56 13.69 10.69 -16.40
N ALA A 57 13.02 9.55 -16.42
CA ALA A 57 13.33 8.44 -17.31
C ALA A 57 13.19 8.84 -18.78
N VAL A 58 12.12 9.57 -19.10
CA VAL A 58 11.87 10.11 -20.43
C VAL A 58 12.89 11.20 -20.79
N LEU A 59 13.16 12.14 -19.88
CA LEU A 59 14.06 13.27 -20.12
C LEU A 59 15.52 12.85 -20.29
N ASP A 60 16.00 11.94 -19.45
CA ASP A 60 17.38 11.47 -19.46
C ASP A 60 17.60 10.36 -20.49
N GLY A 61 16.52 9.75 -21.01
CA GLY A 61 16.57 8.57 -21.86
C GLY A 61 17.14 7.34 -21.14
N GLN A 62 16.97 7.27 -19.82
CA GLN A 62 17.53 6.22 -18.95
C GLN A 62 16.41 5.55 -18.14
N GLU A 63 16.62 4.30 -17.77
CA GLU A 63 15.67 3.57 -16.94
C GLU A 63 15.90 3.89 -15.47
N TYR A 64 14.80 4.16 -14.77
CA TYR A 64 14.78 4.34 -13.32
C TYR A 64 13.99 3.21 -12.67
N GLY A 65 14.24 2.98 -11.40
CA GLY A 65 13.50 2.00 -10.64
C GLY A 65 13.37 2.37 -9.18
N VAL A 66 12.43 1.72 -8.50
CA VAL A 66 12.23 1.87 -7.06
C VAL A 66 12.40 0.52 -6.39
N HIS A 67 13.35 0.47 -5.45
CA HIS A 67 13.50 -0.65 -4.52
C HIS A 67 12.63 -0.39 -3.30
N VAL A 68 11.60 -1.20 -3.14
CA VAL A 68 10.65 -1.17 -2.03
C VAL A 68 11.08 -2.21 -1.00
N GLN A 69 11.03 -1.81 0.26
CA GLN A 69 11.29 -2.64 1.45
C GLN A 69 10.16 -2.41 2.46
N PRO A 70 9.93 -3.30 3.44
CA PRO A 70 8.83 -3.10 4.38
C PRO A 70 8.91 -1.78 5.16
N GLY A 71 10.13 -1.30 5.43
CA GLY A 71 10.36 -0.06 6.18
C GLY A 71 10.65 1.18 5.32
N GLY A 72 10.59 1.09 3.99
CA GLY A 72 11.08 2.19 3.16
C GLY A 72 11.11 1.91 1.66
N TYR A 73 11.58 2.90 0.92
CA TYR A 73 11.88 2.74 -0.51
C TYR A 73 13.09 3.56 -0.92
N GLN A 74 13.72 3.19 -2.02
CA GLN A 74 14.88 3.89 -2.56
C GLN A 74 14.81 3.97 -4.07
N ALA A 75 15.13 5.14 -4.63
CA ALA A 75 15.23 5.32 -6.07
C ALA A 75 16.60 4.84 -6.58
N LEU A 76 16.55 4.09 -7.67
CA LEU A 76 17.67 3.51 -8.39
C LEU A 76 17.62 3.98 -9.84
N ARG A 77 18.78 3.99 -10.49
CA ARG A 77 18.92 4.25 -11.92
C ARG A 77 19.75 3.14 -12.55
N LEU A 78 19.39 2.75 -13.76
CA LEU A 78 20.17 1.80 -14.54
C LEU A 78 21.38 2.51 -15.14
N ASP A 79 22.57 2.12 -14.70
CA ASP A 79 23.86 2.56 -15.25
C ASP A 79 24.55 1.39 -15.97
N VAL A 80 25.70 1.64 -16.61
CA VAL A 80 26.49 0.63 -17.35
C VAL A 80 26.91 -0.55 -16.46
N GLN A 81 27.11 -0.30 -15.16
CA GLN A 81 27.48 -1.30 -14.17
C GLN A 81 26.27 -1.98 -13.51
N GLY A 82 25.04 -1.58 -13.86
CA GLY A 82 23.79 -2.05 -13.26
C GLY A 82 23.08 -0.98 -12.43
N TRP A 83 22.16 -1.43 -11.57
CA TRP A 83 21.35 -0.55 -10.73
C TRP A 83 22.18 0.18 -9.69
N THR A 84 22.13 1.52 -9.73
CA THR A 84 22.87 2.40 -8.82
C THR A 84 21.91 3.32 -8.08
N ALA A 85 22.10 3.48 -6.77
CA ALA A 85 21.26 4.35 -5.94
C ALA A 85 21.43 5.82 -6.35
N VAL A 86 20.32 6.50 -6.61
CA VAL A 86 20.29 7.94 -6.96
C VAL A 86 19.71 8.80 -5.83
N SER A 87 19.10 8.18 -4.83
CA SER A 87 18.61 8.85 -3.62
C SER A 87 19.09 8.13 -2.37
N MET A 88 19.04 8.82 -1.23
CA MET A 88 19.07 8.15 0.07
C MET A 88 17.81 7.28 0.23
N PRO A 89 17.88 6.17 0.98
CA PRO A 89 16.69 5.40 1.30
C PRO A 89 15.70 6.25 2.10
N HIS A 90 14.48 6.36 1.60
CA HIS A 90 13.37 6.96 2.33
C HIS A 90 12.87 5.96 3.37
N ARG A 91 12.83 6.36 4.64
CA ARG A 91 12.35 5.52 5.73
C ARG A 91 10.94 5.93 6.15
N LEU A 92 10.07 4.95 6.33
CA LEU A 92 8.74 5.19 6.83
C LEU A 92 8.76 5.52 8.33
N PRO A 93 7.79 6.32 8.81
CA PRO A 93 7.56 6.51 10.24
C PRO A 93 7.32 5.19 10.99
N GLU A 94 7.57 5.20 12.30
CA GLU A 94 7.36 4.02 13.13
C GLU A 94 5.90 3.55 13.11
N GLY A 95 5.71 2.22 13.01
CA GLY A 95 4.39 1.59 12.98
C GLY A 95 3.75 1.50 11.58
N LEU A 96 4.36 2.12 10.57
CA LEU A 96 3.98 1.95 9.17
C LEU A 96 4.87 0.92 8.48
N THR A 97 4.26 0.10 7.62
CA THR A 97 4.99 -0.81 6.73
C THR A 97 4.43 -0.78 5.32
N LEU A 98 5.29 -1.11 4.35
CA LEU A 98 4.91 -1.26 2.95
C LEU A 98 4.64 -2.71 2.59
N GLY A 99 3.64 -2.91 1.73
CA GLY A 99 3.45 -4.13 0.96
C GLY A 99 3.41 -3.79 -0.53
N LEU A 100 3.85 -4.71 -1.38
CA LEU A 100 3.83 -4.53 -2.83
C LEU A 100 3.17 -5.75 -3.48
N GLU A 101 2.28 -5.49 -4.42
CA GLU A 101 1.70 -6.49 -5.31
C GLU A 101 2.05 -6.10 -6.75
N LEU A 102 2.66 -7.04 -7.48
CA LEU A 102 2.95 -6.94 -8.91
C LEU A 102 2.21 -8.06 -9.63
N ASP A 103 1.55 -7.75 -10.74
CA ASP A 103 0.83 -8.73 -11.56
C ASP A 103 -0.13 -9.63 -10.75
N GLY A 104 -0.79 -9.05 -9.74
CA GLY A 104 -1.72 -9.76 -8.85
C GLY A 104 -1.07 -10.63 -7.76
N HIS A 105 0.26 -10.62 -7.64
CA HIS A 105 1.00 -11.40 -6.65
C HIS A 105 1.62 -10.49 -5.59
N VAL A 106 1.28 -10.74 -4.32
CA VAL A 106 1.90 -10.04 -3.18
C VAL A 106 3.36 -10.51 -3.05
N LEU A 107 4.28 -9.56 -3.12
CA LEU A 107 5.71 -9.81 -3.01
C LEU A 107 6.18 -9.81 -1.56
N SER A 108 7.05 -10.76 -1.23
CA SER A 108 7.81 -10.75 0.01
C SER A 108 9.02 -9.83 -0.16
N LEU A 109 8.89 -8.59 0.34
CA LEU A 109 9.91 -7.56 0.20
C LEU A 109 11.23 -7.91 0.92
N ASP A 110 11.19 -8.79 1.92
CA ASP A 110 12.38 -9.23 2.67
C ASP A 110 13.31 -10.12 1.85
N ALA A 111 12.79 -10.79 0.83
CA ALA A 111 13.55 -11.73 0.01
C ALA A 111 14.26 -11.08 -1.19
N ILE A 112 13.95 -9.82 -1.49
CA ILE A 112 14.43 -9.12 -2.69
C ILE A 112 15.49 -8.09 -2.31
N HIS A 113 16.74 -8.37 -2.68
CA HIS A 113 17.87 -7.51 -2.37
C HIS A 113 18.48 -6.90 -3.64
N GLY A 114 18.70 -5.59 -3.63
CA GLY A 114 19.54 -4.89 -4.61
C GLY A 114 18.93 -4.63 -5.99
N SER A 115 17.82 -5.27 -6.36
CA SER A 115 17.08 -4.99 -7.59
C SER A 115 15.80 -4.18 -7.34
N PRO A 116 15.48 -3.17 -8.16
CA PRO A 116 14.20 -2.49 -8.07
C PRO A 116 13.07 -3.43 -8.49
N GLN A 117 11.93 -3.33 -7.81
CA GLN A 117 10.72 -4.08 -8.19
C GLN A 117 9.84 -3.28 -9.14
N LEU A 118 9.89 -1.95 -9.04
CA LEU A 118 9.14 -1.03 -9.89
C LEU A 118 10.09 -0.42 -10.90
N LEU A 119 9.73 -0.44 -12.17
CA LEU A 119 10.51 0.15 -13.25
C LEU A 119 9.76 1.32 -13.87
N MET A 120 10.50 2.38 -14.18
CA MET A 120 10.08 3.52 -14.98
C MET A 120 10.97 3.54 -16.23
N LEU A 121 10.36 3.25 -17.37
CA LEU A 121 11.04 3.14 -18.65
C LEU A 121 11.09 4.49 -19.35
N SER A 122 12.11 4.69 -20.19
CA SER A 122 12.24 5.89 -21.01
C SER A 122 11.15 6.01 -22.09
N SER A 123 10.36 4.95 -22.30
CA SER A 123 9.16 4.94 -23.14
C SER A 123 7.92 5.57 -22.49
N ASP A 124 8.04 6.11 -21.26
CA ASP A 124 6.93 6.59 -20.43
C ASP A 124 6.04 5.47 -19.86
N GLU A 125 6.48 4.21 -19.99
CA GLU A 125 5.84 3.05 -19.37
C GLU A 125 6.31 2.83 -17.93
N ILE A 126 5.41 2.40 -17.05
CA ILE A 126 5.71 2.00 -15.67
C ILE A 126 5.28 0.54 -15.48
N SER A 127 5.99 -0.21 -14.65
CA SER A 127 5.50 -1.52 -14.20
C SER A 127 4.13 -1.38 -13.50
N PRO A 128 3.09 -2.16 -13.86
CA PRO A 128 1.82 -2.17 -13.13
C PRO A 128 2.04 -2.62 -11.69
N PHE A 129 1.42 -1.93 -10.73
CA PHE A 129 1.62 -2.25 -9.31
C PHE A 129 0.45 -1.85 -8.43
N LYS A 130 0.38 -2.47 -7.25
CA LYS A 130 -0.35 -1.96 -6.10
C LYS A 130 0.57 -1.93 -4.89
N LEU A 131 0.78 -0.74 -4.36
CA LEU A 131 1.49 -0.51 -3.11
C LEU A 131 0.48 -0.34 -1.98
N PHE A 132 0.68 -1.08 -0.89
CA PHE A 132 -0.12 -1.00 0.31
C PHE A 132 0.69 -0.33 1.41
N ILE A 133 0.07 0.59 2.13
CA ILE A 133 0.63 1.18 3.35
C ILE A 133 -0.17 0.63 4.51
N ASN A 134 0.52 -0.11 5.37
CA ASN A 134 -0.07 -0.85 6.47
C ASN A 134 0.26 -0.18 7.80
N VAL A 135 -0.72 -0.15 8.71
CA VAL A 135 -0.54 0.21 10.12
C VAL A 135 -0.87 -1.04 10.93
N ALA A 136 0.07 -1.51 11.75
CA ALA A 136 -0.11 -2.72 12.56
C ALA A 136 -0.63 -3.94 11.77
N GLY A 137 -0.20 -4.07 10.50
CA GLY A 137 -0.60 -5.17 9.60
C GLY A 137 -1.95 -4.98 8.87
N GLN A 138 -2.64 -3.86 9.07
CA GLN A 138 -3.85 -3.52 8.31
C GLN A 138 -3.55 -2.46 7.25
N ALA A 139 -3.93 -2.72 6.00
CA ALA A 139 -3.82 -1.74 4.92
C ALA A 139 -4.76 -0.56 5.18
N VAL A 140 -4.19 0.65 5.26
CA VAL A 140 -4.91 1.91 5.53
C VAL A 140 -4.86 2.89 4.36
N ALA A 141 -3.97 2.65 3.40
CA ALA A 141 -3.92 3.37 2.13
C ALA A 141 -3.35 2.46 1.04
N ARG A 142 -3.78 2.67 -0.21
CA ARG A 142 -3.28 1.95 -1.38
C ARG A 142 -2.92 2.93 -2.49
N VAL A 143 -1.79 2.69 -3.15
CA VAL A 143 -1.42 3.34 -4.41
C VAL A 143 -1.46 2.28 -5.51
N SER A 144 -2.08 2.56 -6.65
CA SER A 144 -2.09 1.64 -7.78
C SER A 144 -1.73 2.34 -9.07
N SER A 145 -1.06 1.61 -9.97
CA SER A 145 -0.78 2.05 -11.33
C SER A 145 -1.09 0.89 -12.29
N ASP A 146 -1.72 1.20 -13.41
CA ASP A 146 -1.94 0.29 -14.52
C ASP A 146 -0.76 0.26 -15.50
N GLY A 147 0.28 1.07 -15.24
CA GLY A 147 1.51 1.16 -16.02
C GLY A 147 1.50 2.21 -17.12
N LEU A 148 0.36 2.88 -17.36
CA LEU A 148 0.22 3.91 -18.39
C LEU A 148 -0.33 5.22 -17.83
N ALA A 149 -1.26 5.14 -16.87
CA ALA A 149 -1.86 6.28 -16.23
C ALA A 149 -1.04 6.78 -15.03
N GLU A 150 -1.42 7.95 -14.51
CA GLU A 150 -0.90 8.43 -13.24
C GLU A 150 -1.30 7.49 -12.09
N PRO A 151 -0.38 7.20 -11.14
CA PRO A 151 -0.73 6.36 -10.00
C PRO A 151 -1.86 6.98 -9.17
N LEU A 152 -2.88 6.19 -8.88
CA LEU A 152 -4.07 6.59 -8.14
C LEU A 152 -3.96 6.15 -6.67
N ILE A 153 -4.45 6.99 -5.76
CA ILE A 153 -4.59 6.65 -4.33
C ILE A 153 -6.03 6.19 -4.09
N ASP A 154 -6.20 4.96 -3.65
CA ASP A 154 -7.50 4.44 -3.20
C ASP A 154 -7.65 4.53 -1.68
N GLU A 155 -8.84 4.94 -1.24
CA GLU A 155 -9.28 5.04 0.17
C GLU A 155 -9.80 3.69 0.72
#